data_AF-A0A240EPR2-F1
#
_entry.id   AF-A0A240EPR2-F1
#
_cell.length_a   1.000
_cell.length_b   1.000
_cell.length_c   1.000
_cell.angle_alpha   90.00
_cell.angle_beta   90.00
_cell.angle_gamma   90.00
#
_symmetry.space_group_name_H-M   'P 1'
#
loop_
_entity.id
_entity.type
_entity.pdbx_description
1 polymer ?
#
loop_
_entity_poly.entity_id
_entity_poly.type
_entity_poly.pdbx_seq_one_letter_code
_entity_poly.pdbx_strand_id
1 'polypeptide(L)' 'MPNIQVSRWRVESCPESLEQKIISAVAYKEMKGTISDFELCQIFGETVWKSGDNYHTHAVSVLINETERCCRVIPRLPVG' A
#
# COMPACT_ATOMS: atom_id res chain seq x y z
N MET A 1 -16.89 -18.47 6.12
CA MET A 1 -15.83 -17.48 5.82
C MET A 1 -16.30 -16.15 6.41
N PRO A 2 -15.54 -15.48 7.28
CA PRO A 2 -15.98 -14.20 7.82
C PRO A 2 -16.09 -13.20 6.65
N ASN A 3 -17.23 -12.53 6.59
CA ASN A 3 -17.55 -11.54 5.57
C ASN A 3 -16.77 -10.27 5.93
N ILE A 4 -15.50 -10.23 5.55
CA ILE A 4 -14.60 -9.10 5.84
C ILE A 4 -15.02 -7.96 4.92
N GLN A 5 -15.75 -7.00 5.48
CA GLN A 5 -15.93 -5.70 4.85
C GLN A 5 -14.59 -4.97 4.92
N VAL A 6 -13.76 -5.16 3.90
CA VAL A 6 -12.61 -4.27 3.68
C VAL A 6 -13.20 -2.88 3.47
N SER A 7 -12.74 -1.90 4.24
CA SER A 7 -13.17 -0.52 4.04
C SER A 7 -12.89 -0.14 2.59
N ARG A 8 -13.78 0.61 1.92
CA ARG A 8 -13.51 1.04 0.54
C ARG A 8 -12.42 2.11 0.54
N TRP A 9 -11.16 1.68 0.47
CA TRP A 9 -10.03 2.56 0.27
C TRP A 9 -9.98 3.03 -1.18
N ARG A 10 -9.66 4.31 -1.39
CA ARG A 10 -9.43 4.87 -2.72
C ARG A 10 -7.94 4.83 -3.02
N VAL A 11 -7.57 4.39 -4.23
CA VAL A 11 -6.20 4.46 -4.71
C VAL A 11 -6.14 5.44 -5.88
N GLU A 12 -5.37 6.50 -5.72
CA GLU A 12 -5.27 7.58 -6.70
C GLU A 12 -3.97 7.50 -7.50
N SER A 13 -4.05 7.85 -8.79
CA SER A 13 -2.89 7.97 -9.70
C SER A 13 -2.04 6.69 -9.80
N CYS A 14 -2.67 5.52 -9.76
CA CYS A 14 -2.00 4.23 -9.65
C CYS A 14 -2.22 3.35 -10.90
N PRO A 15 -1.17 2.67 -11.40
CA PRO A 15 -1.35 1.56 -12.35
C PRO A 15 -2.16 0.43 -11.70
N GLU A 16 -3.03 -0.22 -12.48
CA GLU A 16 -3.94 -1.28 -12.00
C GLU A 16 -3.23 -2.41 -11.23
N SER A 17 -2.04 -2.81 -11.68
CA SER A 17 -1.23 -3.87 -11.06
C SER A 17 -0.71 -3.49 -9.67
N LEU A 18 -0.51 -2.20 -9.41
CA LEU A 18 -0.08 -1.69 -8.11
C LEU A 18 -1.27 -1.41 -7.20
N GLU A 19 -2.42 -1.04 -7.78
CA GLU A 19 -3.66 -0.80 -7.03
C GLU A 19 -4.10 -2.07 -6.29
N GLN A 20 -4.08 -3.22 -6.97
CA GLN A 20 -4.43 -4.50 -6.34
C GLN A 20 -3.49 -4.86 -5.18
N LYS A 21 -2.20 -4.55 -5.29
CA LYS A 21 -1.22 -4.79 -4.22
C LYS A 21 -1.50 -3.90 -3.00
N ILE A 22 -1.80 -2.62 -3.23
CA ILE A 22 -2.16 -1.66 -2.17
C ILE A 22 -3.44 -2.11 -1.46
N ILE A 23 -4.50 -2.46 -2.21
CA ILE A 23 -5.75 -2.96 -1.65
C ILE A 23 -5.50 -4.24 -0.82
N SER A 24 -4.67 -5.16 -1.33
CA SER A 24 -4.32 -6.39 -0.61
C SER A 24 -3.61 -6.10 0.71
N ALA A 25 -2.65 -5.18 0.71
CA ALA A 25 -1.92 -4.78 1.92
C ALA A 25 -2.83 -4.14 2.96
N VAL A 26 -3.73 -3.26 2.52
CA VAL A 26 -4.72 -2.60 3.38
C VAL A 26 -5.69 -3.63 3.98
N ALA A 27 -6.26 -4.51 3.15
CA ALA A 27 -7.15 -5.57 3.62
C ALA A 27 -6.45 -6.49 4.63
N TYR A 28 -5.19 -6.82 4.39
CA TYR A 28 -4.40 -7.65 5.29
C TYR A 28 -4.16 -6.95 6.64
N LYS A 29 -3.83 -5.66 6.63
CA LYS A 29 -3.71 -4.83 7.84
C LYS A 29 -5.04 -4.75 8.58
N GLU A 30 -6.16 -4.55 7.89
CA GLU A 30 -7.49 -4.51 8.54
C GLU A 30 -7.85 -5.86 9.18
N MET A 31 -7.49 -6.99 8.54
CA MET A 31 -7.72 -8.33 9.09
C MET A 31 -6.87 -8.64 10.32
N LYS A 32 -5.58 -8.25 10.31
CA LYS A 32 -4.62 -8.61 11.37
C LYS A 32 -4.38 -7.51 12.40
N GLY A 33 -4.87 -6.29 12.17
CA GLY A 33 -4.59 -5.09 12.97
C GLY A 33 -3.23 -4.45 12.70
N THR A 34 -2.28 -5.20 12.16
CA THR A 34 -0.93 -4.73 11.79
C THR A 34 -0.44 -5.48 10.56
N ILE A 35 0.58 -4.92 9.91
CA ILE A 35 1.29 -5.55 8.79
C ILE A 35 2.78 -5.30 8.94
N SER A 36 3.58 -6.36 8.81
CA SER A 36 5.03 -6.27 8.89
C SER A 36 5.68 -5.90 7.56
N ASP A 37 6.91 -5.39 7.60
CA ASP A 37 7.70 -5.11 6.39
C ASP A 37 7.90 -6.36 5.53
N PHE A 38 8.04 -7.54 6.16
CA PHE A 38 8.13 -8.81 5.45
C PHE A 38 6.84 -9.15 4.69
N GLU A 39 5.67 -9.01 5.33
CA GLU A 39 4.37 -9.24 4.68
C GLU A 39 4.13 -8.23 3.55
N LEU A 40 4.52 -6.96 3.74
CA LEU A 40 4.51 -5.96 2.66
C LEU A 40 5.40 -6.38 1.49
N CYS A 41 6.61 -6.85 1.75
CA CYS A 41 7.51 -7.33 0.70
C CYS A 41 6.91 -8.53 -0.06
N GLN A 42 6.23 -9.45 0.63
CA GLN A 42 5.56 -10.58 -0.03
C GLN A 42 4.40 -10.13 -0.93
N ILE A 43 3.59 -9.17 -0.49
CA ILE A 43 2.47 -8.63 -1.28
C ILE A 43 2.97 -7.86 -2.50
N PHE A 44 4.00 -7.03 -2.33
CA PHE A 44 4.52 -6.21 -3.41
C PHE A 44 5.47 -6.98 -4.34
N GLY A 45 6.07 -8.08 -3.87
CA GLY A 45 7.08 -8.85 -4.60
C GLY A 45 8.41 -8.11 -4.74
N GLU A 46 8.64 -7.07 -3.93
CA GLU A 46 9.84 -6.24 -3.90
C GLU A 46 10.05 -5.66 -2.50
N THR A 47 11.21 -5.03 -2.26
CA THR A 47 11.47 -4.37 -0.99
C THR A 47 10.54 -3.16 -0.81
N VAL A 48 9.81 -3.17 0.31
CA VAL A 48 9.00 -2.04 0.76
C VAL A 48 9.58 -1.52 2.06
N TRP A 49 9.71 -0.20 2.19
CA TRP A 49 10.16 0.43 3.43
C TRP A 49 9.35 1.67 3.76
N LYS A 50 9.24 1.97 5.04
CA LYS A 50 8.54 3.15 5.53
C LYS A 50 9.52 4.30 5.78
N SER A 51 9.16 5.51 5.38
CA SER A 51 9.87 6.74 5.73
C SER A 51 8.86 7.85 6.05
N GLY A 52 8.80 8.26 7.32
CA GLY A 52 7.73 9.12 7.81
C GLY A 52 6.37 8.44 7.63
N ASP A 53 5.43 9.14 7.00
CA ASP A 53 4.07 8.64 6.72
C ASP A 53 3.94 7.92 5.37
N ASN A 54 5.03 7.80 4.62
CA ASN A 54 5.05 7.20 3.30
C ASN A 54 5.62 5.78 3.33
N TYR A 55 5.07 4.92 2.47
CA TYR A 55 5.67 3.65 2.10
C TYR A 55 6.34 3.82 0.75
N HIS A 56 7.51 3.22 0.58
CA HIS A 56 8.30 3.33 -0.63
C HIS A 56 8.59 1.95 -1.20
N THR A 57 8.57 1.87 -2.52
CA THR A 57 9.18 0.79 -3.28
C THR A 57 10.30 1.36 -4.14
N HIS A 58 10.91 0.52 -4.98
CA HIS A 58 11.92 1.00 -5.92
C HIS A 58 11.34 2.05 -6.89
N ALA A 59 10.11 1.85 -7.37
CA ALA A 59 9.52 2.66 -8.43
C ALA A 59 8.58 3.78 -7.93
N VAL A 60 7.99 3.63 -6.75
CA VAL A 60 6.90 4.51 -6.29
C VAL A 60 7.01 4.84 -4.80
N SER A 61 6.35 5.93 -4.41
CA SER A 61 5.99 6.24 -3.04
C SER A 61 4.48 6.20 -2.91
N VAL A 62 3.99 5.57 -1.85
CA VAL A 62 2.58 5.47 -1.50
C VAL A 62 2.35 6.27 -0.23
N LEU A 63 1.66 7.38 -0.38
CA LEU A 63 1.18 8.19 0.75
C LEU A 63 -0.13 7.60 1.25
N ILE A 64 -0.22 7.33 2.55
CA ILE A 64 -1.43 6.79 3.18
C ILE A 64 -2.09 7.88 3.99
N ASN A 65 -3.31 8.26 3.60
CA ASN A 65 -4.20 9.09 4.42
C ASN A 65 -5.23 8.19 5.09
N GLU A 66 -4.98 7.84 6.36
CA GLU A 66 -5.90 6.99 7.14
C GLU A 66 -7.23 7.69 7.44
N THR A 67 -7.22 9.02 7.61
CA THR A 67 -8.44 9.81 7.87
C THR A 67 -9.39 9.79 6.68
N GLU A 68 -8.86 9.95 5.47
CA GLU A 68 -9.65 9.95 4.23
C GLU A 68 -9.81 8.56 3.59
N ARG A 69 -9.16 7.54 4.19
CA ARG A 69 -9.04 6.18 3.63
C ARG A 69 -8.59 6.21 2.17
N CYS A 70 -7.54 6.97 1.92
CA CYS A 70 -7.00 7.19 0.58
C CYS A 70 -5.51 6.83 0.53
N CYS A 71 -5.10 6.18 -0.54
CA CYS A 71 -3.71 5.93 -0.89
C CYS A 71 -3.38 6.71 -2.16
N ARG A 72 -2.36 7.57 -2.10
CA ARG A 72 -1.89 8.31 -3.28
C ARG A 72 -0.55 7.76 -3.74
N VAL A 73 -0.47 7.36 -5.01
CA VAL A 73 0.76 6.84 -5.61
C VAL A 73 1.51 7.96 -6.32
N ILE A 74 2.80 8.08 -5.99
CA ILE A 74 3.70 9.10 -6.53
C ILE A 74 4.88 8.36 -7.16
N PRO A 75 5.12 8.50 -8.48
CA PRO A 75 6.30 7.94 -9.13
C PRO A 75 7.58 8.47 -8.49
N ARG A 76 8.56 7.61 -8.28
CA ARG A 76 9.91 8.04 -7.90
C ARG A 76 10.68 8.32 -9.18
N LEU A 77 11.23 9.53 -9.28
CA LEU A 77 12.17 9.82 -10.35
C LEU A 77 13.37 8.89 -10.21
N PRO A 78 13.86 8.29 -11.31
CA PRO A 78 15.12 7.55 -11.27
C PRO A 78 16.20 8.50 -10.74
N VAL A 79 16.91 8.06 -9.70
CA VAL A 79 18.14 8.74 -9.32
C VAL A 79 19.16 8.30 -10.36
N GLY A 80 19.50 9.23 -11.27
CA GLY A 80 20.46 9.00 -12.37
C GLY A 80 21.87 8.77 -11.87
#